data_AF-A0A965TYI7-F1
#
_entry.id   AF-A0A965TYI7-F1
#
_cell.length_a   1.000
_cell.length_b   1.000
_cell.length_c   1.000
_cell.angle_alpha   90.00
_cell.angle_beta   90.00
_cell.angle_gamma   90.00
#
_symmetry.space_group_name_H-M   'P 1'
#
loop_
_entity.id
_entity.type
_entity.pdbx_description
1 polymer ?
#
loop_
_entity_poly.entity_id
_entity_poly.type
_entity_poly.pdbx_seq_one_letter_code
_entity_poly.pdbx_strand_id
1 'polypeptide(L)'
;MSVRIEKITIKASLPQGENPLPYFRAPHHDMLVCVKENVGIDYQKLMGLDCGYRVLPYSVQDRYDTNRVEQEIEAVVMENEFLKFRINLARGGVIDSAIYK
;
A
#
# COMPACT_ATOMS: atom_id res chain seq x y z
N MET A 1 -3.28 -14.89 -24.46
CA MET A 1 -3.10 -14.06 -23.25
C MET A 1 -2.15 -12.94 -23.60
N SER A 2 -2.54 -11.68 -23.38
CA SER A 2 -1.69 -10.51 -23.65
C SER A 2 -1.41 -9.74 -22.36
N VAL A 3 -0.19 -9.22 -22.24
CA VAL A 3 0.27 -8.40 -21.12
C VAL A 3 0.99 -7.21 -21.71
N ARG A 4 0.62 -6.00 -21.27
CA ARG A 4 1.20 -4.74 -21.78
C ARG A 4 1.18 -3.66 -20.71
N ILE A 5 2.10 -2.73 -20.82
CA ILE A 5 2.13 -1.52 -20.00
C ILE A 5 1.42 -0.42 -20.79
N GLU A 6 0.43 0.21 -20.17
CA GLU A 6 -0.31 1.36 -20.71
C GLU A 6 -0.21 2.53 -19.74
N LYS A 7 -0.20 3.76 -20.28
CA LYS A 7 -0.42 4.96 -19.47
C LYS A 7 -1.91 5.23 -19.39
N ILE A 8 -2.42 5.40 -18.19
CA ILE A 8 -3.83 5.73 -17.94
C ILE A 8 -3.92 7.10 -17.27
N THR A 9 -4.91 7.88 -17.68
CA THR A 9 -5.23 9.16 -17.04
C THR A 9 -6.21 8.92 -15.90
N ILE A 10 -5.83 9.34 -14.69
CA ILE A 10 -6.70 9.31 -13.52
C ILE A 10 -6.82 10.70 -12.91
N LYS A 11 -7.93 10.94 -12.19
CA LYS A 11 -8.07 12.14 -11.34
C LYS A 11 -7.52 11.83 -9.96
N ALA A 12 -6.34 12.36 -9.65
CA ALA A 12 -5.67 12.20 -8.36
C ALA A 12 -5.32 13.56 -7.76
N SER A 13 -5.35 13.68 -6.44
CA SER A 13 -4.75 14.83 -5.76
C SER A 13 -3.27 14.57 -5.52
N LEU A 14 -2.47 15.62 -5.69
CA LEU A 14 -1.04 15.55 -5.37
C LEU A 14 -0.86 15.65 -3.85
N PRO A 15 0.14 14.95 -3.27
CA PRO A 15 0.48 15.13 -1.86
C PRO A 15 0.78 16.59 -1.57
N GLN A 16 0.19 17.14 -0.51
CA GLN A 16 0.42 18.51 -0.07
C GLN A 16 1.11 18.51 1.29
N GLY A 17 2.30 19.10 1.33
CA GLY A 17 3.15 19.12 2.51
C GLY A 17 3.75 17.75 2.83
N GLU A 18 4.92 17.79 3.45
CA GLU A 18 5.56 16.62 4.03
C GLU A 18 5.71 16.90 5.52
N ASN A 19 5.46 15.90 6.38
CA ASN A 19 5.88 16.00 7.76
C ASN A 19 7.40 15.80 7.81
N PRO A 20 8.20 16.83 8.11
CA PRO A 20 9.67 16.73 8.11
C PRO A 20 10.20 15.88 9.26
N LEU A 21 9.35 15.56 10.25
CA LEU A 21 9.70 14.72 11.38
C LEU A 21 9.29 13.27 11.06
N PRO A 22 10.25 12.38 10.78
CA PRO A 22 9.93 10.99 10.60
C PRO A 22 9.48 10.40 11.95
N TYR A 23 8.53 9.48 11.89
CA TYR A 23 8.13 8.69 13.04
C TYR A 23 9.25 7.69 13.38
N PHE A 24 10.22 8.14 14.16
CA PHE A 24 11.40 7.34 14.54
C PHE A 24 11.08 6.17 15.45
N ARG A 25 10.10 6.33 16.35
CA ARG A 25 9.69 5.31 17.31
C ARG A 25 8.18 5.34 17.49
N ALA A 26 7.58 4.16 17.51
CA ALA A 26 6.20 4.00 17.94
C ALA A 26 6.10 4.26 19.46
N PRO A 27 4.95 4.74 19.95
CA PRO A 27 4.67 4.83 21.39
C PRO A 27 4.82 3.49 22.10
N HIS A 28 4.50 2.40 21.41
CA HIS A 28 4.75 1.03 21.84
C HIS A 28 5.94 0.46 21.06
N HIS A 29 7.00 0.12 21.77
CA HIS A 29 8.23 -0.42 21.18
C HIS A 29 8.03 -1.81 20.57
N ASP A 30 7.24 -2.64 21.25
CA ASP A 30 6.92 -3.99 20.85
C ASP A 30 5.51 -4.02 20.23
N MET A 31 5.30 -4.93 19.30
CA MET A 31 4.00 -5.17 18.67
C MET A 31 3.22 -6.21 19.45
N LEU A 32 1.94 -5.95 19.71
CA LEU A 32 1.03 -7.00 20.18
C LEU A 32 0.81 -8.03 19.07
N VAL A 33 1.16 -9.28 19.32
CA VAL A 33 0.94 -10.40 18.39
C VAL A 33 -0.24 -11.23 18.87
N CYS A 34 -1.35 -11.18 18.14
CA CYS A 34 -2.49 -12.05 18.40
C CYS A 34 -2.22 -13.45 17.84
N VAL A 35 -2.05 -14.43 18.72
CA VAL A 35 -1.84 -15.84 18.36
C VAL A 35 -3.11 -16.67 18.57
N LYS A 36 -3.19 -17.82 17.89
CA LYS A 36 -4.24 -18.80 18.13
C LYS A 36 -4.07 -19.45 19.50
N GLU A 37 -5.16 -19.90 20.10
CA GLU A 37 -5.20 -20.49 21.45
C GLU A 37 -4.29 -21.71 21.63
N ASN A 38 -3.98 -22.43 20.55
CA ASN A 38 -3.15 -23.64 20.57
C ASN A 38 -1.64 -23.36 20.54
N VAL A 39 -1.21 -22.09 20.49
CA VAL A 39 0.20 -21.72 20.55
C VAL A 39 0.66 -21.74 22.01
N GLY A 40 1.56 -22.66 22.36
CA GLY A 40 2.09 -22.77 23.72
C GLY A 40 2.80 -21.51 24.20
N ILE A 41 2.71 -21.19 25.50
CA ILE A 41 3.19 -19.93 26.08
C ILE A 41 4.69 -19.69 25.84
N ASP A 42 5.49 -20.76 25.82
CA ASP A 42 6.93 -20.68 25.59
C ASP A 42 7.28 -20.14 24.19
N TYR A 43 6.42 -20.42 23.20
CA TYR A 43 6.58 -19.92 21.83
C TYR A 43 6.11 -18.48 21.68
N GLN A 44 5.26 -18.00 22.57
CA GLN A 44 4.79 -16.62 22.56
C GLN A 44 5.86 -15.67 23.13
N LYS A 45 6.84 -16.21 23.87
CA LYS A 45 7.91 -15.43 24.48
C LYS A 45 8.68 -14.66 23.40
N LEU A 46 8.78 -13.34 23.57
CA LEU A 46 9.43 -12.40 22.64
C LEU A 46 8.71 -12.17 21.30
N MET A 47 7.51 -12.73 21.08
CA MET A 47 6.75 -12.38 19.87
C MET A 47 6.45 -10.88 19.85
N GLY A 48 6.79 -10.23 18.74
CA GLY A 48 6.59 -8.80 18.56
C GLY A 48 7.63 -7.91 19.23
N LEU A 49 8.68 -8.46 19.85
CA LEU A 49 9.82 -7.70 20.38
C LEU A 49 10.42 -6.83 19.27
N ASP A 50 10.64 -5.55 19.55
CA ASP A 50 11.21 -4.53 18.65
C ASP A 50 10.42 -4.28 17.35
N CYS A 51 9.24 -4.89 17.21
CA CYS A 51 8.40 -4.85 16.01
C CYS A 51 7.38 -3.70 16.01
N GLY A 52 7.52 -2.71 16.90
CA GLY A 52 6.67 -1.52 16.92
C GLY A 52 6.67 -0.78 15.58
N TYR A 53 5.57 -0.08 15.29
CA TYR A 53 5.33 0.59 14.01
C TYR A 53 6.46 1.56 13.62
N ARG A 54 6.92 1.49 12.36
CA ARG A 54 7.94 2.36 11.78
C ARG A 54 7.56 2.73 10.36
N VAL A 55 7.81 3.98 9.98
CA VAL A 55 7.49 4.49 8.63
C VAL A 55 8.75 4.60 7.76
N LEU A 56 9.93 4.63 8.38
CA LEU A 56 11.20 4.77 7.67
C LEU A 56 11.39 3.68 6.59
N PRO A 57 11.88 4.03 5.38
CA PRO A 57 12.37 5.35 4.97
C PRO A 57 11.31 6.31 4.42
N TYR A 58 10.02 5.97 4.50
CA TYR A 58 8.94 6.77 3.92
C TYR A 58 8.56 7.97 4.80
N SER A 59 8.08 9.04 4.15
CA SER A 59 7.51 10.22 4.80
C SER A 59 6.01 10.06 4.98
N VAL A 60 5.45 10.61 6.06
CA VAL A 60 4.00 10.65 6.27
C VAL A 60 3.45 11.92 5.64
N GLN A 61 2.40 11.77 4.84
CA GLN A 61 1.63 12.90 4.31
C GLN A 61 0.88 13.58 5.45
N ASP A 62 1.15 14.88 5.65
CA ASP A 62 0.54 15.66 6.74
C ASP A 62 -0.88 16.13 6.39
N ARG A 63 -1.09 16.52 5.11
CA ARG A 63 -2.36 17.10 4.66
C ARG A 63 -2.92 16.39 3.43
N TYR A 64 -4.23 16.16 3.45
CA TYR A 64 -4.97 15.67 2.30
C TYR A 64 -5.64 16.83 1.56
N ASP A 65 -5.49 16.86 0.23
CA ASP A 65 -6.17 17.81 -0.65
C ASP A 65 -7.26 17.09 -1.47
N THR A 66 -8.39 17.77 -1.66
CA THR A 66 -9.51 17.29 -2.48
C THR A 66 -9.43 17.81 -3.91
N ASN A 67 -8.54 18.76 -4.22
CA ASN A 67 -8.31 19.23 -5.58
C ASN A 67 -7.66 18.12 -6.42
N ARG A 68 -8.46 17.47 -7.26
CA ARG A 68 -8.00 16.38 -8.14
C ARG A 68 -7.61 16.95 -9.48
N VAL A 69 -6.35 16.74 -9.86
CA VAL A 69 -5.83 17.03 -11.19
C VAL A 69 -5.72 15.74 -11.99
N GLU A 70 -5.70 15.88 -13.32
CA GLU A 70 -5.40 14.75 -14.19
C GLU A 70 -3.93 14.37 -14.04
N GLN A 71 -3.69 13.07 -13.87
CA GLN A 71 -2.36 12.49 -13.72
C GLN A 71 -2.25 11.29 -14.65
N GLU A 72 -1.14 11.21 -15.38
CA GLU A 72 -0.77 10.01 -16.12
C GLU A 72 -0.02 9.07 -15.19
N ILE A 73 -0.48 7.84 -15.11
CA ILE A 73 0.19 6.78 -14.35
C ILE A 73 0.35 5.54 -15.21
N GLU A 74 1.39 4.77 -14.93
CA GLU A 74 1.61 3.49 -15.58
C GLU A 74 0.73 2.41 -14.94
N ALA A 75 0.12 1.60 -15.81
CA ALA A 75 -0.67 0.45 -15.43
C ALA A 75 -0.30 -0.76 -16.29
N VAL A 76 -0.29 -1.94 -15.69
CA VAL A 76 -0.20 -3.21 -16.42
C VAL A 76 -1.61 -3.68 -16.74
N VAL A 77 -1.87 -3.92 -18.03
CA VAL A 77 -3.12 -4.49 -18.50
C VAL A 77 -2.87 -5.94 -18.90
N MET A 78 -3.58 -6.85 -18.27
CA MET A 78 -3.54 -8.29 -18.55
C MET A 78 -4.89 -8.74 -19.07
N GLU A 79 -4.89 -9.45 -20.19
CA GLU A 79 -6.12 -9.76 -20.91
C GLU A 79 -6.11 -11.17 -21.50
N ASN A 80 -7.20 -11.90 -21.30
CA ASN A 80 -7.46 -13.20 -21.92
C ASN A 80 -8.85 -13.22 -22.58
N GLU A 81 -9.35 -14.41 -22.90
CA GLU A 81 -10.65 -14.61 -23.56
C GLU A 81 -11.84 -14.16 -22.69
N PHE A 82 -11.73 -14.27 -21.37
CA PHE A 82 -12.84 -14.05 -20.44
C PHE A 82 -12.67 -12.79 -19.57
N LEU A 83 -11.45 -12.37 -19.31
CA LEU A 83 -11.12 -11.38 -18.30
C LEU A 83 -10.11 -10.36 -18.80
N LYS A 84 -10.30 -9.12 -18.33
CA LYS A 84 -9.34 -8.02 -18.46
C LYS A 84 -9.09 -7.41 -17.09
N PHE A 85 -7.83 -7.44 -16.66
CA PHE A 85 -7.36 -6.80 -15.43
C PHE A 85 -6.50 -5.60 -15.74
N ARG A 86 -6.60 -4.59 -14.88
CA ARG A 86 -5.70 -3.44 -14.85
C ARG A 86 -5.11 -3.30 -13.46
N ILE A 87 -3.79 -3.20 -13.44
CA ILE A 87 -2.98 -3.11 -12.22
C ILE A 87 -2.28 -1.76 -12.24
N ASN A 88 -2.51 -0.97 -11.19
CA ASN A 88 -1.95 0.36 -11.02
C ASN A 88 -0.57 0.26 -10.35
N LEU A 89 0.50 0.61 -11.07
CA LEU A 89 1.86 0.49 -10.56
C LEU A 89 2.19 1.57 -9.53
N ALA A 90 1.66 2.79 -9.73
CA ALA A 90 1.88 3.91 -8.81
C ALA A 90 1.29 3.68 -7.40
N ARG A 91 0.30 2.78 -7.28
CA ARG A 91 -0.36 2.44 -6.01
C ARG A 91 0.10 1.11 -5.42
N GLY A 92 1.34 0.69 -5.72
CA GLY A 92 1.90 -0.56 -5.16
C GLY A 92 1.30 -1.82 -5.77
N GLY A 93 0.83 -1.77 -7.03
CA GLY A 93 0.33 -2.95 -7.75
C GLY A 93 -1.11 -3.34 -7.41
N VAL A 94 -1.94 -2.39 -6.97
CA VAL A 94 -3.36 -2.64 -6.71
C VAL A 94 -4.13 -2.84 -8.02
N ILE A 95 -5.05 -3.81 -8.04
CA ILE A 95 -6.01 -4.00 -9.12
C ILE A 95 -7.10 -2.93 -9.00
N ASP A 96 -7.20 -2.04 -10.00
CA ASP A 96 -8.21 -0.98 -10.01
C ASP A 96 -9.43 -1.31 -10.88
N SER A 97 -9.31 -2.31 -11.76
CA SER A 97 -10.37 -2.72 -12.67
C SER A 97 -10.22 -4.19 -13.05
N ALA A 98 -11.33 -4.92 -12.94
CA ALA A 98 -11.48 -6.29 -13.37
C ALA A 98 -12.80 -6.40 -14.15
N ILE A 99 -12.72 -6.77 -15.42
CA ILE A 99 -13.88 -6.83 -16.32
C ILE A 99 -13.98 -8.24 -16.89
N TYR A 100 -15.18 -8.83 -16.79
CA TYR A 100 -15.54 -10.05 -17.51
C TYR A 100 -16.09 -9.66 -18.89
N LYS A 101 -15.62 -10.33 -19.93
CA LYS A 101 -15.96 -10.06 -21.33
C LYS A 101 -17.24 -10.74 -21.79
#